data_AF-A0A6A0A2J7-F1
#
_entry.id   AF-A0A6A0A2J7-F1
#
_cell.length_a   1.000
_cell.length_b   1.000
_cell.length_c   1.000
_cell.angle_alpha   90.00
_cell.angle_beta   90.00
_cell.angle_gamma   90.00
#
_symmetry.space_group_name_H-M   'P 1'
#
loop_
_entity.id
_entity.type
_entity.pdbx_description
1 polymer ?
#
loop_
_entity_poly.entity_id
_entity_poly.type
_entity_poly.pdbx_seq_one_letter_code
_entity_poly.pdbx_strand_id
1 'polypeptide(L)'
;MESPMSKGVRRVVLVNTVLRKTEQQLSDSSKLLQEILKSAADAKGEWYLPLTASQVQSIRAALDRNSDRLDEALLSNAFAWIRKCSEDGFDTMVALIQKVLQLYAAKQLQAPEAVGVDADVNKVVYAEEVEWAGLIRHLAESGSITEPAFMEALQKRMESTVLGLQSGSYAQRVQAEYLKEVEARARSVFKELAQSGKPSS
;
A
#
# COMPACT_ATOMS: atom_id res chain seq x y z
N MET A 1 31.69 -22.99 10.50
CA MET A 1 30.39 -22.57 11.07
C MET A 1 30.17 -21.14 10.60
N GLU A 2 29.70 -21.00 9.36
CA GLU A 2 29.46 -19.70 8.72
C GLU A 2 28.02 -19.26 9.00
N SER A 3 27.88 -18.02 9.45
CA SER A 3 26.60 -17.37 9.75
C SER A 3 25.89 -17.00 8.44
N PRO A 4 24.58 -17.23 8.29
CA PRO A 4 23.88 -16.85 7.07
C PRO A 4 23.81 -15.32 6.99
N MET A 5 24.35 -14.77 5.91
CA MET A 5 24.31 -13.35 5.59
C MET A 5 22.87 -12.83 5.66
N SER A 6 22.72 -11.78 6.47
CA SER A 6 21.52 -10.96 6.59
C SER A 6 21.09 -10.47 5.21
N LYS A 7 19.80 -10.67 4.88
CA LYS A 7 19.17 -10.21 3.64
C LYS A 7 19.41 -8.70 3.50
N GLY A 8 20.00 -8.30 2.37
CA GLY A 8 20.51 -6.96 2.13
C GLY A 8 19.48 -5.84 2.26
N VAL A 9 19.86 -4.78 2.98
CA VAL A 9 19.25 -3.45 3.03
C VAL A 9 20.45 -2.49 3.17
N ARG A 10 20.64 -1.36 2.47
CA ARG A 10 19.76 -0.21 2.17
C ARG A 10 20.29 0.51 0.92
N ARG A 11 19.43 0.86 -0.03
CA ARG A 11 19.72 1.97 -0.96
C ARG A 11 19.20 3.25 -0.33
N VAL A 12 20.13 4.12 0.03
CA VAL A 12 19.85 5.51 0.43
C VAL A 12 19.70 6.34 -0.83
N VAL A 13 18.61 7.09 -0.95
CA VAL A 13 18.37 7.98 -2.10
C VAL A 13 18.10 9.37 -1.59
N LEU A 14 18.81 10.35 -2.13
CA LEU A 14 18.68 11.75 -1.73
C LEU A 14 17.47 12.38 -2.43
N VAL A 15 16.54 12.90 -1.63
CA VAL A 15 15.31 13.58 -2.06
C VAL A 15 15.55 14.58 -3.18
N ASN A 16 16.57 15.42 -3.01
CA ASN A 16 16.85 16.51 -3.94
C ASN A 16 17.40 16.05 -5.28
N THR A 17 18.07 14.89 -5.36
CA THR A 17 18.64 14.38 -6.61
C THR A 17 17.55 13.88 -7.56
N VAL A 18 16.51 13.26 -7.00
CA VAL A 18 15.40 12.71 -7.79
C VAL A 18 14.37 13.80 -8.12
N LEU A 19 14.09 14.71 -7.18
CA LEU A 19 13.06 15.73 -7.39
C LEU A 19 13.49 16.86 -8.33
N ARG A 20 14.78 17.24 -8.37
CA ARG A 20 15.28 18.29 -9.29
C ARG A 20 15.19 17.91 -10.77
N LYS A 21 15.18 16.61 -11.10
CA LYS A 21 15.03 16.13 -12.49
C LYS A 21 13.57 16.20 -13.00
N THR A 22 12.64 16.63 -12.16
CA THR A 22 11.21 16.76 -12.49
C THR A 22 10.75 18.23 -12.47
N GLU A 23 11.66 19.20 -12.51
CA GLU A 23 11.33 20.63 -12.51
C GLU A 23 11.08 21.18 -13.93
N GLN A 24 9.81 21.20 -14.33
CA GLN A 24 9.21 22.22 -15.21
C GLN A 24 7.85 22.57 -14.63
N GLN A 25 7.47 23.86 -14.65
CA GLN A 25 6.24 24.46 -14.08
C GLN A 25 5.25 23.46 -13.46
N LEU A 26 5.48 23.12 -12.19
CA LEU A 26 4.72 22.07 -11.50
C LEU A 26 3.29 22.53 -11.24
N SER A 27 2.31 21.73 -11.66
CA SER A 27 0.93 21.87 -11.21
C SER A 27 0.84 21.67 -9.69
N ASP A 28 -0.22 22.18 -9.06
CA ASP A 28 -0.39 22.06 -7.61
C ASP A 28 -0.50 20.60 -7.14
N SER A 29 -1.08 19.71 -7.94
CA SER A 29 -1.10 18.26 -7.67
C SER A 29 0.30 17.62 -7.76
N SER A 30 1.18 18.15 -8.62
CA SER A 30 2.59 17.70 -8.68
C SER A 30 3.38 18.17 -7.45
N LYS A 31 3.14 19.39 -6.97
CA LYS A 31 3.72 19.88 -5.72
C LYS A 31 3.25 19.04 -4.53
N LEU A 32 1.97 18.70 -4.49
CA LEU A 32 1.40 17.82 -3.46
C LEU A 32 2.07 16.44 -3.45
N LEU A 33 2.25 15.81 -4.62
CA LEU A 33 2.96 14.53 -4.70
C LEU A 33 4.38 14.64 -4.13
N GLN A 34 5.10 15.73 -4.44
CA GLN A 34 6.42 15.98 -3.87
C GLN A 34 6.39 16.16 -2.36
N GLU A 35 5.41 16.91 -1.83
CA GLU A 35 5.23 17.10 -0.38
C GLU A 35 5.01 15.76 0.34
N ILE A 36 4.16 14.90 -0.22
CA ILE A 36 3.90 13.56 0.32
C ILE A 36 5.19 12.73 0.32
N LEU A 37 5.93 12.70 -0.80
CA LEU A 37 7.18 11.93 -0.90
C LEU A 37 8.26 12.47 0.05
N LYS A 38 8.39 13.80 0.17
CA LYS A 38 9.32 14.47 1.09
C LYS A 38 9.01 14.17 2.55
N SER A 39 7.74 13.98 2.90
CA SER A 39 7.35 13.66 4.29
C SER A 39 8.00 12.37 4.80
N ALA A 40 8.32 11.44 3.90
CA ALA A 40 8.97 10.18 4.23
C ALA A 40 10.49 10.29 4.38
N ALA A 41 11.09 11.44 4.09
CA ALA A 41 12.54 11.59 4.19
C ALA A 41 12.97 11.83 5.63
N ASP A 42 14.11 11.29 6.03
CA ASP A 42 14.69 11.62 7.34
C ASP A 42 15.32 13.03 7.36
N ALA A 43 15.92 13.42 8.48
CA ALA A 43 16.55 14.73 8.65
C ALA A 43 17.69 15.02 7.65
N LYS A 44 18.25 13.99 7.00
CA LYS A 44 19.29 14.12 5.96
C LYS A 44 18.69 14.16 4.56
N GLY A 45 17.38 14.02 4.42
CA GLY A 45 16.71 13.94 3.13
C GLY A 45 16.86 12.56 2.49
N GLU A 46 16.92 11.50 3.30
CA GLU A 46 17.12 10.12 2.84
C GLU A 46 15.84 9.28 3.00
N TRP A 47 15.60 8.41 2.01
CA TRP A 47 14.63 7.32 2.10
C TRP A 47 15.33 5.97 2.29
N TYR A 48 14.67 5.06 3.00
CA TYR A 48 15.12 3.67 3.16
C TYR A 48 14.14 2.75 2.42
N LEU A 49 14.63 1.72 1.73
CA LEU A 49 13.78 0.73 1.07
C LEU A 49 14.14 -0.69 1.56
N PRO A 50 13.18 -1.44 2.15
CA PRO A 50 11.82 -1.01 2.49
C PRO A 50 11.80 0.19 3.47
N LEU A 51 10.71 0.98 3.41
CA LEU A 51 10.52 2.12 4.31
C LEU A 51 10.49 1.66 5.76
N THR A 52 11.01 2.49 6.65
CA THR A 52 10.84 2.28 8.10
C THR A 52 9.40 2.60 8.53
N ALA A 53 8.95 2.05 9.65
CA ALA A 53 7.61 2.32 10.20
C ALA A 53 7.37 3.83 10.41
N SER A 54 8.38 4.60 10.83
CA SER A 54 8.25 6.06 10.97
C SER A 54 8.08 6.79 9.63
N GLN A 55 8.70 6.29 8.56
CA GLN A 55 8.52 6.87 7.22
C GLN A 55 7.15 6.54 6.65
N VAL A 56 6.66 5.32 6.86
CA VAL A 56 5.29 4.93 6.53
C VAL A 56 4.28 5.79 7.27
N GLN A 57 4.46 5.98 8.57
CA GLN A 57 3.59 6.85 9.38
C GLN A 57 3.62 8.30 8.90
N SER A 58 4.78 8.78 8.45
CA SER A 58 4.90 10.14 7.93
C SER A 58 4.13 10.32 6.62
N ILE A 59 4.15 9.32 5.72
CA ILE A 59 3.32 9.32 4.51
C ILE A 59 1.83 9.26 4.87
N ARG A 60 1.42 8.36 5.77
CA ARG A 60 0.01 8.29 6.22
C ARG A 60 -0.48 9.64 6.76
N ALA A 61 0.31 10.26 7.63
CA ALA A 61 -0.01 11.58 8.16
C ALA A 61 -0.05 12.67 7.07
N ALA A 62 0.81 12.60 6.04
CA ALA A 62 0.76 13.51 4.91
C ALA A 62 -0.48 13.32 4.04
N LEU A 63 -0.91 12.07 3.82
CA LEU A 63 -2.16 11.74 3.14
C LEU A 63 -3.37 12.24 3.94
N ASP A 64 -3.38 12.04 5.26
CA ASP A 64 -4.45 12.51 6.13
C ASP A 64 -4.59 14.03 6.11
N ARG A 65 -3.48 14.76 6.25
CA ARG A 65 -3.45 16.24 6.21
C ARG A 65 -3.92 16.83 4.88
N ASN A 66 -3.86 16.06 3.79
CA ASN A 66 -4.23 16.51 2.44
C ASN A 66 -5.44 15.73 1.89
N SER A 67 -6.30 15.18 2.75
CA SER A 67 -7.41 14.30 2.35
C SER A 67 -8.33 14.92 1.29
N ASP A 68 -8.52 16.24 1.32
CA ASP A 68 -9.32 17.04 0.39
C ASP A 68 -8.68 17.19 -1.01
N ARG A 69 -7.39 16.88 -1.14
CA ARG A 69 -6.59 17.04 -2.36
C ARG A 69 -6.08 15.72 -2.93
N LEU A 70 -6.51 14.58 -2.39
CA LEU A 70 -6.15 13.24 -2.90
C LEU A 70 -7.03 12.86 -4.11
N ASP A 71 -6.99 13.67 -5.16
CA ASP A 71 -7.87 13.58 -6.32
C ASP A 71 -7.25 12.86 -7.53
N GLU A 72 -8.02 12.78 -8.63
CA GLU A 72 -7.57 12.17 -9.88
C GLU A 72 -6.34 12.87 -10.49
N ALA A 73 -6.17 14.18 -10.26
CA ALA A 73 -5.01 14.90 -10.76
C ALA A 73 -3.75 14.48 -10.01
N LEU A 74 -3.81 14.27 -8.69
CA LEU A 74 -2.71 13.68 -7.91
C LEU A 74 -2.35 12.28 -8.42
N LEU A 75 -3.34 11.42 -8.59
CA LEU A 75 -3.10 10.03 -9.02
C LEU A 75 -2.53 9.97 -10.44
N SER A 76 -3.08 10.74 -11.38
CA SER A 76 -2.55 10.85 -12.74
C SER A 76 -1.07 11.27 -12.74
N ASN A 77 -0.70 12.25 -11.91
CA ASN A 77 0.71 12.64 -11.75
C ASN A 77 1.57 11.51 -11.18
N ALA A 78 1.08 10.77 -10.19
CA ALA A 78 1.81 9.62 -9.63
C ALA A 78 2.10 8.55 -10.70
N PHE A 79 1.12 8.21 -11.56
CA PHE A 79 1.33 7.28 -12.67
C PHE A 79 2.29 7.82 -13.73
N ALA A 80 2.19 9.10 -14.09
CA ALA A 80 3.12 9.74 -15.02
C ALA A 80 4.56 9.71 -14.47
N TRP A 81 4.73 9.96 -13.18
CA TRP A 81 6.03 9.90 -12.51
C TRP A 81 6.58 8.48 -12.42
N ILE A 82 5.75 7.48 -12.12
CA ILE A 82 6.15 6.06 -12.15
C ILE A 82 6.70 5.71 -13.54
N ARG A 83 5.97 6.06 -14.60
CA ARG A 83 6.38 5.78 -15.97
C ARG A 83 7.73 6.44 -16.29
N LYS A 84 7.86 7.75 -16.05
CA LYS A 84 9.11 8.49 -16.30
C LYS A 84 10.28 7.92 -15.49
N CYS A 85 10.07 7.64 -14.20
CA CYS A 85 11.12 7.07 -13.35
C CYS A 85 11.53 5.67 -13.82
N SER A 86 10.58 4.86 -14.30
CA SER A 86 10.90 3.56 -14.88
C SER A 86 11.70 3.68 -16.17
N GLU A 87 11.36 4.63 -17.05
CA GLU A 87 12.09 4.91 -18.30
C GLU A 87 13.52 5.41 -18.01
N ASP A 88 13.70 6.21 -16.94
CA ASP A 88 14.98 6.77 -16.50
C ASP A 88 15.81 5.81 -15.60
N GLY A 89 15.31 4.61 -15.28
CA GLY A 89 16.00 3.63 -14.43
C GLY A 89 16.03 3.97 -12.93
N PHE A 90 15.09 4.80 -12.46
CA PHE A 90 14.92 5.18 -11.06
C PHE A 90 13.97 4.23 -10.31
N ASP A 91 14.32 2.94 -10.25
CA ASP A 91 13.49 1.89 -9.63
C ASP A 91 13.10 2.17 -8.18
N THR A 92 13.99 2.82 -7.43
CA THR A 92 13.74 3.22 -6.03
C THR A 92 12.63 4.26 -5.91
N MET A 93 12.55 5.18 -6.87
CA MET A 93 11.48 6.19 -6.92
C MET A 93 10.16 5.56 -7.35
N VAL A 94 10.20 4.62 -8.30
CA VAL A 94 9.03 3.82 -8.68
C VAL A 94 8.47 3.11 -7.45
N ALA A 95 9.32 2.41 -6.68
CA ALA A 95 8.91 1.71 -5.47
C ALA A 95 8.32 2.67 -4.41
N LEU A 96 8.91 3.85 -4.24
CA LEU A 96 8.41 4.84 -3.29
C LEU A 96 7.03 5.38 -3.69
N ILE A 97 6.82 5.73 -4.97
CA ILE A 97 5.52 6.21 -5.45
C ILE A 97 4.47 5.08 -5.36
N GLN A 98 4.84 3.84 -5.69
CA GLN A 98 3.96 2.68 -5.51
C GLN A 98 3.54 2.50 -4.04
N LYS A 99 4.46 2.65 -3.08
CA LYS A 99 4.12 2.61 -1.66
C LYS A 99 3.17 3.74 -1.26
N VAL A 100 3.33 4.95 -1.81
CA VAL A 100 2.36 6.04 -1.61
C VAL A 100 0.98 5.67 -2.14
N LEU A 101 0.88 5.08 -3.33
CA LEU A 101 -0.39 4.63 -3.91
C LEU A 101 -1.04 3.51 -3.09
N GLN A 102 -0.26 2.58 -2.53
CA GLN A 102 -0.75 1.54 -1.62
C GLN A 102 -1.31 2.15 -0.32
N LEU A 103 -0.60 3.11 0.29
CA LEU A 103 -1.07 3.79 1.50
C LEU A 103 -2.30 4.68 1.24
N TYR A 104 -2.38 5.29 0.06
CA TYR A 104 -3.59 5.96 -0.42
C TYR A 104 -4.76 4.97 -0.52
N ALA A 105 -4.58 3.81 -1.14
CA ALA A 105 -5.63 2.79 -1.26
C ALA A 105 -6.12 2.33 0.12
N ALA A 106 -5.19 1.98 1.01
CA ALA A 106 -5.49 1.56 2.38
C ALA A 106 -6.32 2.60 3.15
N LYS A 107 -6.03 3.90 2.96
CA LYS A 107 -6.81 5.00 3.53
C LYS A 107 -8.21 5.10 2.94
N GLN A 108 -8.35 5.07 1.61
CA GLN A 108 -9.65 5.22 0.94
C GLN A 108 -10.58 4.04 1.17
N LEU A 109 -10.02 2.84 1.37
CA LEU A 109 -10.76 1.60 1.58
C LEU A 109 -11.11 1.35 3.05
N GLN A 110 -10.78 2.28 3.95
CA GLN A 110 -11.14 2.18 5.35
C GLN A 110 -12.64 2.44 5.52
N ALA A 111 -13.41 1.40 5.81
CA ALA A 111 -14.84 1.55 6.08
C ALA A 111 -15.06 2.03 7.53
N PRO A 112 -15.76 3.16 7.77
CA PRO A 112 -16.12 3.56 9.12
C PRO A 112 -17.12 2.54 9.74
N GLU A 113 -17.05 2.36 11.06
CA GLU A 113 -18.06 1.66 11.87
C GLU A 113 -18.34 0.19 11.52
N ALA A 114 -17.37 -0.52 10.93
CA ALA A 114 -17.52 -1.95 10.67
C ALA A 114 -17.51 -2.81 11.95
N VAL A 115 -18.25 -3.92 11.94
CA VAL A 115 -18.33 -4.92 13.02
C VAL A 115 -18.07 -6.32 12.48
N GLY A 116 -17.69 -7.25 13.36
CA GLY A 116 -17.44 -8.64 12.99
C GLY A 116 -16.35 -8.78 11.91
N VAL A 117 -16.60 -9.62 10.91
CA VAL A 117 -15.64 -9.92 9.84
C VAL A 117 -15.27 -8.66 9.04
N ASP A 118 -16.20 -7.73 8.83
CA ASP A 118 -15.90 -6.48 8.12
C ASP A 118 -14.91 -5.59 8.89
N ALA A 119 -14.96 -5.62 10.23
CA ALA A 119 -13.99 -4.94 11.08
C ALA A 119 -12.60 -5.57 10.97
N ASP A 120 -12.53 -6.90 10.84
CA ASP A 120 -11.28 -7.62 10.67
C ASP A 120 -10.69 -7.44 9.27
N VAL A 121 -11.52 -7.43 8.22
CA VAL A 121 -11.10 -7.04 6.87
C VAL A 121 -10.58 -5.61 6.86
N ASN A 122 -11.23 -4.68 7.58
CA ASN A 122 -10.73 -3.31 7.75
C ASN A 122 -9.32 -3.27 8.35
N LYS A 123 -9.06 -4.05 9.41
CA LYS A 123 -7.72 -4.12 10.02
C LYS A 123 -6.68 -4.61 9.01
N VAL A 124 -6.99 -5.67 8.27
CA VAL A 124 -6.07 -6.22 7.25
C VAL A 124 -5.82 -5.24 6.11
N VAL A 125 -6.88 -4.66 5.54
CA VAL A 125 -6.82 -3.68 4.45
C VAL A 125 -6.08 -2.40 4.87
N TYR A 126 -6.10 -2.03 6.16
CA TYR A 126 -5.35 -0.86 6.63
C TYR A 126 -3.89 -1.16 6.98
N ALA A 127 -3.56 -2.41 7.34
CA ALA A 127 -2.21 -2.83 7.72
C ALA A 127 -1.22 -2.80 6.54
N GLU A 128 0.07 -2.81 6.84
CA GLU A 128 1.09 -2.92 5.80
C GLU A 128 1.15 -4.33 5.20
N GLU A 129 1.60 -4.44 3.94
CA GLU A 129 1.66 -5.70 3.19
C GLU A 129 2.48 -6.79 3.90
N VAL A 130 3.51 -6.36 4.66
CA VAL A 130 4.37 -7.26 5.44
C VAL A 130 3.63 -7.87 6.64
N GLU A 131 2.57 -7.21 7.11
CA GLU A 131 1.80 -7.61 8.29
C GLU A 131 0.61 -8.53 7.94
N TRP A 132 0.10 -8.45 6.70
CA TRP A 132 -1.12 -9.17 6.30
C TRP A 132 -1.10 -10.65 6.65
N ALA A 133 -0.01 -11.36 6.33
CA ALA A 133 0.06 -12.80 6.56
C ALA A 133 0.00 -13.16 8.05
N GLY A 134 0.68 -12.38 8.91
CA GLY A 134 0.65 -12.58 10.35
C GLY A 134 -0.73 -12.26 10.93
N LEU A 135 -1.32 -11.15 10.49
CA LEU A 135 -2.61 -10.69 10.97
C LEU A 135 -3.76 -11.64 10.58
N ILE A 136 -3.81 -12.07 9.31
CA ILE A 136 -4.83 -13.02 8.83
C ILE A 136 -4.71 -14.35 9.58
N ARG A 137 -3.48 -14.84 9.79
CA ARG A 137 -3.23 -16.07 10.56
C ARG A 137 -3.78 -15.95 11.98
N HIS A 138 -3.44 -14.88 12.69
CA HIS A 138 -3.91 -14.63 14.04
C HIS A 138 -5.45 -14.54 14.13
N LEU A 139 -6.08 -13.84 13.19
CA LEU A 139 -7.54 -13.71 13.13
C LEU A 139 -8.23 -15.05 12.83
N ALA A 140 -7.63 -15.90 11.99
CA ALA A 140 -8.16 -17.23 11.67
C ALA A 140 -8.00 -18.20 12.85
N GLU A 141 -6.84 -18.22 13.50
CA GLU A 141 -6.54 -19.08 14.65
C GLU A 141 -7.39 -18.74 15.89
N SER A 142 -7.71 -17.45 16.07
CA SER A 142 -8.64 -17.00 17.12
C SER A 142 -10.11 -17.28 16.80
N GLY A 143 -10.43 -17.77 15.60
CA GLY A 143 -11.79 -18.01 15.13
C GLY A 143 -12.58 -16.75 14.77
N SER A 144 -11.93 -15.58 14.72
CA SER A 144 -12.55 -14.30 14.37
C SER A 144 -13.01 -14.26 12.91
N ILE A 145 -12.26 -14.93 12.03
CA ILE A 145 -12.57 -15.04 10.60
C ILE A 145 -12.47 -16.50 10.11
N THR A 146 -13.24 -16.81 9.06
CA THR A 146 -13.05 -18.01 8.23
C THR A 146 -12.70 -17.60 6.81
N GLU A 147 -12.08 -18.48 6.01
CA GLU A 147 -11.76 -18.16 4.61
C GLU A 147 -13.00 -17.71 3.82
N PRO A 148 -14.15 -18.43 3.83
CA PRO A 148 -15.32 -18.00 3.07
C PRO A 148 -15.83 -16.63 3.49
N ALA A 149 -15.95 -16.37 4.80
CA ALA A 149 -16.48 -15.11 5.30
C ALA A 149 -15.54 -13.93 5.01
N PHE A 150 -14.23 -14.13 5.14
CA PHE A 150 -13.24 -13.10 4.81
C PHE A 150 -13.26 -12.77 3.31
N MET A 151 -13.32 -13.79 2.45
CA MET A 151 -13.35 -13.61 1.00
C MET A 151 -14.64 -12.92 0.55
N GLU A 152 -15.79 -13.29 1.13
CA GLU A 152 -17.07 -12.64 0.84
C GLU A 152 -17.05 -11.15 1.22
N ALA A 153 -16.55 -10.80 2.40
CA ALA A 153 -16.43 -9.42 2.85
C ALA A 153 -15.47 -8.61 1.95
N LEU A 154 -14.34 -9.19 1.55
CA LEU A 154 -13.40 -8.55 0.63
C LEU A 154 -14.00 -8.36 -0.77
N GLN A 155 -14.75 -9.34 -1.27
CA GLN A 155 -15.45 -9.25 -2.55
C GLN A 155 -16.51 -8.15 -2.56
N LYS A 156 -17.34 -8.06 -1.50
CA LYS A 156 -18.33 -6.95 -1.36
C LYS A 156 -17.66 -5.59 -1.41
N ARG A 157 -16.47 -5.46 -0.81
CA ARG A 157 -15.68 -4.23 -0.86
C ARG A 157 -15.13 -3.94 -2.26
N MET A 158 -14.66 -4.95 -2.97
CA MET A 158 -14.27 -4.84 -4.37
C MET A 158 -15.42 -4.34 -5.24
N GLU A 159 -16.60 -4.97 -5.12
CA GLU A 159 -17.80 -4.58 -5.85
C GLU A 159 -18.21 -3.13 -5.55
N SER A 160 -18.23 -2.76 -4.27
CA SER A 160 -18.52 -1.39 -3.84
C SER A 160 -17.52 -0.37 -4.42
N THR A 161 -16.24 -0.72 -4.46
CA THR A 161 -15.17 0.12 -5.04
C THR A 161 -15.37 0.30 -6.54
N VAL A 162 -15.63 -0.80 -7.26
CA VAL A 162 -15.81 -0.78 -8.71
C VAL A 162 -17.09 -0.03 -9.11
N LEU A 163 -18.19 -0.21 -8.37
CA LEU A 163 -19.47 0.43 -8.69
C LEU A 163 -19.56 1.87 -8.17
N GLY A 164 -18.84 2.20 -7.09
CA GLY A 164 -18.88 3.51 -6.44
C GLY A 164 -17.96 4.56 -7.03
N LEU A 165 -16.99 4.17 -7.85
CA LEU A 165 -16.02 5.08 -8.48
C LEU A 165 -16.25 5.18 -9.98
N GLN A 166 -15.83 6.30 -10.57
CA GLN A 166 -15.89 6.48 -12.01
C GLN A 166 -15.10 5.36 -12.71
N SER A 167 -15.76 4.67 -13.64
CA SER A 167 -15.15 3.59 -14.41
C SER A 167 -13.91 4.07 -15.16
N GLY A 168 -12.79 3.36 -14.98
CA GLY A 168 -11.50 3.70 -15.58
C GLY A 168 -10.73 4.83 -14.90
N SER A 169 -11.25 5.39 -13.80
CA SER A 169 -10.51 6.36 -12.98
C SER A 169 -9.26 5.76 -12.35
N TYR A 170 -8.27 6.60 -12.06
CA TYR A 170 -7.07 6.16 -11.36
C TYR A 170 -7.40 5.69 -9.94
N ALA A 171 -8.34 6.33 -9.24
CA ALA A 171 -8.78 5.92 -7.92
C ALA A 171 -9.36 4.50 -7.95
N GLN A 172 -10.25 4.21 -8.90
CA GLN A 172 -10.82 2.88 -9.07
C GLN A 172 -9.72 1.84 -9.35
N ARG A 173 -8.79 2.15 -10.26
CA ARG A 173 -7.68 1.26 -10.60
C ARG A 173 -6.80 0.96 -9.38
N VAL A 174 -6.36 1.99 -8.66
CA VAL A 174 -5.44 1.84 -7.52
C VAL A 174 -6.10 1.04 -6.39
N GLN A 175 -7.36 1.34 -6.06
CA GLN A 175 -8.07 0.64 -4.99
C GLN A 175 -8.43 -0.80 -5.38
N ALA A 176 -8.85 -1.06 -6.62
CA ALA A 176 -9.15 -2.40 -7.10
C ALA A 176 -7.90 -3.29 -7.14
N GLU A 177 -6.77 -2.79 -7.67
CA GLU A 177 -5.53 -3.58 -7.68
C GLU A 177 -5.03 -3.87 -6.27
N TYR A 178 -5.17 -2.91 -5.33
CA TYR A 178 -4.84 -3.13 -3.93
C TYR A 178 -5.68 -4.25 -3.30
N LEU A 179 -7.01 -4.22 -3.47
CA LEU A 179 -7.90 -5.26 -2.94
C LEU A 179 -7.62 -6.63 -3.58
N LYS A 180 -7.28 -6.70 -4.86
CA LYS A 180 -6.87 -7.95 -5.53
C LYS A 180 -5.59 -8.51 -4.92
N GLU A 181 -4.63 -7.66 -4.58
CA GLU A 181 -3.40 -8.10 -3.91
C GLU A 181 -3.70 -8.65 -2.51
N VAL A 182 -4.53 -7.96 -1.72
CA VAL A 182 -5.00 -8.45 -0.41
C VAL A 182 -5.68 -9.81 -0.56
N GLU A 183 -6.55 -9.97 -1.54
CA GLU A 183 -7.25 -11.23 -1.83
C GLU A 183 -6.26 -12.36 -2.14
N ALA A 184 -5.34 -12.12 -3.08
CA ALA A 184 -4.36 -13.11 -3.49
C ALA A 184 -3.46 -13.56 -2.32
N ARG A 185 -3.02 -12.60 -1.49
CA ARG A 185 -2.23 -12.87 -0.28
C ARG A 185 -3.02 -13.63 0.77
N ALA A 186 -4.28 -13.26 1.01
CA ALA A 186 -5.15 -13.95 1.95
C ALA A 186 -5.41 -15.41 1.52
N ARG A 187 -5.66 -15.65 0.22
CA ARG A 187 -5.83 -17.02 -0.33
C ARG A 187 -4.59 -17.89 -0.08
N SER A 188 -3.39 -17.33 -0.22
CA SER A 188 -2.15 -18.05 0.12
C SER A 188 -2.11 -18.46 1.59
N VAL A 189 -2.44 -17.53 2.50
CA VAL A 189 -2.40 -17.78 3.95
C VAL A 189 -3.42 -18.84 4.37
N PHE A 190 -4.66 -18.76 3.88
CA PHE A 190 -5.68 -19.76 4.20
C PHE A 190 -5.34 -21.14 3.64
N LYS A 191 -4.73 -21.21 2.44
CA LYS A 191 -4.22 -22.47 1.88
C LYS A 191 -3.13 -23.09 2.75
N GLU A 192 -2.18 -22.29 3.25
CA GLU A 192 -1.11 -22.75 4.15
C GLU A 192 -1.68 -23.28 5.49
N LEU A 193 -2.69 -22.60 6.04
CA LEU A 193 -3.38 -23.03 7.26
C LEU A 193 -4.11 -24.36 7.07
N ALA A 194 -4.84 -24.51 5.98
CA ALA A 194 -5.55 -25.75 5.65
C ALA A 194 -4.61 -26.95 5.42
N GLN A 195 -3.39 -26.70 4.94
CA GLN A 195 -2.36 -27.73 4.77
C GLN A 195 -1.70 -28.11 6.10
N SER A 196 -1.48 -27.14 6.99
CA SER A 196 -0.87 -27.37 8.31
C SER A 196 -1.79 -28.09 9.30
N GLY A 197 -3.11 -28.03 9.09
CA GLY A 197 -4.11 -28.75 9.90
C GLY A 197 -4.41 -30.18 9.46
N LYS A 198 -3.83 -30.68 8.35
CA LYS A 198 -4.01 -32.08 7.92
C LYS A 198 -2.98 -32.98 8.63
N PRO A 199 -3.40 -34.04 9.35
CA PRO A 199 -2.45 -35.01 9.86
C PRO A 199 -1.72 -35.67 8.69
N SER A 200 -0.39 -35.74 8.76
CA SER A 200 0.41 -36.52 7.82
C SER A 200 -0.08 -37.96 7.87
N SER A 201 -0.66 -38.44 6.77
CA SER A 201 -1.11 -39.82 6.60
C SER A 201 0.06 -40.79 6.56
#